data_AF-A0A2N3HQI6-F1
#
_entry.id   AF-A0A2N3HQI6-F1
#
_cell.length_a   1.000
_cell.length_b   1.000
_cell.length_c   1.000
_cell.angle_alpha   90.00
_cell.angle_beta   90.00
_cell.angle_gamma   90.00
#
_symmetry.space_group_name_H-M   'P 1'
#
loop_
_entity.id
_entity.type
_entity.pdbx_description
1 polymer ?
#
loop_
_entity_poly.entity_id
_entity_poly.type
_entity_poly.pdbx_seq_one_letter_code
_entity_poly.pdbx_strand_id
1 'polypeptide(L)'
;MNTFLILLIAFLISAFISSFIAAFTRIPYKNKFSSQLSILENAVKNGNANFGQRLTLFGVNMIGSFVAPPVYIKALIIAVILFLILK
;
A
#
# COMPACT_ATOMS: atom_id res chain seq x y z
N MET A 1 -10.37 1.51 -23.92
CA MET A 1 -10.16 2.24 -22.65
C MET A 1 -8.87 3.05 -22.78
N ASN A 2 -8.83 4.33 -22.36
CA ASN A 2 -7.61 5.15 -22.48
C ASN A 2 -6.48 4.54 -21.62
N THR A 3 -5.30 4.31 -22.18
CA THR A 3 -4.12 3.75 -21.48
C THR A 3 -3.78 4.53 -20.20
N PHE A 4 -3.99 5.85 -20.23
CA PHE A 4 -3.85 6.69 -19.04
C PHE A 4 -4.82 6.31 -17.91
N LEU A 5 -6.07 5.99 -18.24
CA LEU A 5 -7.06 5.54 -17.25
C LEU A 5 -6.69 4.18 -16.67
N ILE A 6 -6.16 3.25 -17.47
CA ILE A 6 -5.69 1.94 -17.00
C ILE A 6 -4.55 2.12 -15.99
N LEU A 7 -3.57 2.97 -16.30
CA LEU A 7 -2.45 3.26 -15.40
C LEU A 7 -2.91 3.91 -14.10
N LEU A 8 -3.83 4.88 -14.17
CA LEU A 8 -4.38 5.54 -12.99
C LEU A 8 -5.11 4.54 -12.08
N ILE A 9 -5.97 3.70 -12.66
CA ILE A 9 -6.72 2.67 -11.91
C ILE A 9 -5.75 1.65 -11.29
N ALA A 10 -4.76 1.18 -12.05
CA ALA A 10 -3.75 0.25 -11.55
C ALA A 10 -2.94 0.84 -10.39
N PHE A 11 -2.59 2.12 -10.46
CA PHE A 11 -1.92 2.83 -9.37
C PHE A 11 -2.81 2.92 -8.12
N LEU A 12 -4.06 3.34 -8.26
CA LEU A 12 -4.99 3.46 -7.13
C LEU A 12 -5.23 2.11 -6.44
N ILE A 13 -5.40 1.04 -7.22
CA ILE A 13 -5.53 -0.32 -6.70
C ILE A 13 -4.26 -0.73 -5.94
N SER A 14 -3.08 -0.49 -6.51
CA SER A 14 -1.80 -0.85 -5.87
C SER A 14 -1.55 -0.10 -4.57
N ALA A 15 -1.82 1.20 -4.57
CA ALA A 15 -1.73 2.08 -3.40
C ALA A 15 -2.69 1.61 -2.30
N PHE A 16 -3.95 1.33 -2.68
CA PHE A 16 -4.97 0.85 -1.75
C PHE A 16 -4.56 -0.48 -1.11
N ILE A 17 -4.19 -1.49 -1.91
CA ILE A 17 -3.80 -2.81 -1.41
C ILE A 17 -2.57 -2.71 -0.51
N SER A 18 -1.53 -1.97 -0.94
CA SER A 18 -0.30 -1.83 -0.16
C SER A 18 -0.56 -1.13 1.18
N SER A 19 -1.39 -0.09 1.18
CA SER A 19 -1.76 0.66 2.39
C SER A 19 -2.65 -0.16 3.31
N PHE A 20 -3.57 -0.94 2.76
CA PHE A 20 -4.44 -1.84 3.51
C PHE A 20 -3.63 -2.95 4.19
N ILE A 21 -2.72 -3.59 3.46
CA ILE A 21 -1.82 -4.61 4.03
C ILE A 21 -0.97 -4.01 5.15
N ALA A 22 -0.43 -2.81 4.96
CA ALA A 22 0.35 -2.11 5.97
C ALA A 22 -0.46 -1.77 7.23
N ALA A 23 -1.70 -1.32 7.09
CA ALA A 23 -2.54 -0.96 8.23
C ALA A 23 -3.11 -2.17 8.99
N PHE A 24 -3.49 -3.23 8.28
CA PHE A 24 -4.26 -4.32 8.86
C PHE A 24 -3.44 -5.59 9.13
N THR A 25 -2.24 -5.70 8.56
CA THR A 25 -1.39 -6.89 8.71
C THR A 25 -0.03 -6.55 9.28
N ARG A 26 0.57 -7.52 9.99
CA ARG A 26 1.95 -7.44 10.49
C ARG A 26 3.02 -7.80 9.45
N ILE A 27 2.60 -8.24 8.26
CA ILE A 27 3.48 -8.77 7.21
C ILE A 27 4.62 -7.81 6.85
N PRO A 28 4.38 -6.52 6.56
CA PRO A 28 5.46 -5.60 6.16
C PRO A 28 6.43 -5.23 7.29
N TYR A 29 6.12 -5.58 8.54
CA TYR A 29 6.90 -5.20 9.72
C TYR A 29 7.61 -6.37 10.40
N LYS A 30 7.34 -7.61 9.98
CA LYS A 30 7.86 -8.82 10.63
C LYS A 30 9.39 -8.83 10.77
N ASN A 31 10.09 -8.34 9.75
CA ASN A 31 11.56 -8.36 9.68
C ASN A 31 12.20 -7.00 10.01
N LYS A 32 11.43 -5.99 10.40
CA LYS A 32 11.95 -4.64 10.70
C LYS A 32 12.23 -4.51 12.20
N PHE A 33 13.33 -3.86 12.56
CA PHE A 33 13.62 -3.51 13.95
C PHE A 33 12.66 -2.42 14.44
N SER A 34 12.31 -2.43 15.73
CA SER A 34 11.37 -1.46 16.29
C SER A 34 11.87 -0.01 16.19
N SER A 35 13.19 0.20 16.14
CA SER A 35 13.82 1.51 15.92
C SER A 35 13.64 2.06 14.50
N GLN A 36 13.25 1.22 13.54
CA GLN A 36 13.02 1.59 12.14
C GLN A 36 11.53 1.80 11.83
N LEU A 37 10.67 1.66 12.84
CA LEU A 37 9.22 1.70 12.70
C LEU A 37 8.66 2.89 13.48
N SER A 38 7.69 3.57 12.88
CA SER A 38 6.90 4.57 13.58
C SER A 38 6.08 3.92 14.70
N ILE A 39 5.56 4.76 15.60
CA ILE A 39 4.72 4.33 16.73
C ILE A 39 3.50 3.53 16.22
N LEU A 40 2.89 3.96 15.12
CA LEU A 40 1.72 3.30 14.52
C LEU A 40 2.09 1.94 13.92
N GLU A 41 3.21 1.85 13.20
CA GLU A 41 3.66 0.59 12.61
C GLU A 41 4.07 -0.42 13.69
N ASN A 42 4.72 0.03 14.77
CA ASN A 42 5.03 -0.80 15.93
C ASN A 42 3.75 -1.31 16.62
N ALA A 43 2.72 -0.45 16.74
CA ALA A 43 1.43 -0.87 17.29
C ALA A 43 0.77 -1.96 16.42
N VAL A 44 0.82 -1.85 15.09
CA VAL A 44 0.29 -2.87 14.17
C VAL A 44 1.12 -4.16 14.23
N LYS A 45 2.45 -4.04 14.23
CA LYS A 45 3.38 -5.17 14.35
C LYS A 45 3.12 -5.99 15.61
N ASN A 46 2.91 -5.31 16.74
CA ASN A 46 2.69 -5.94 18.05
C ASN A 46 1.23 -6.39 18.27
N GLY A 47 0.31 -6.11 17.34
CA GLY A 47 -1.10 -6.46 17.48
C GLY A 47 -1.90 -5.54 18.42
N ASN A 48 -1.29 -4.47 18.92
CA ASN A 48 -1.90 -3.53 19.88
C ASN A 48 -2.59 -2.33 19.19
N ALA A 49 -2.55 -2.24 17.85
CA ALA A 49 -3.18 -1.14 17.13
C ALA A 49 -4.71 -1.22 17.15
N ASN A 50 -5.35 -0.17 17.66
CA ASN A 50 -6.79 0.00 17.61
C ASN A 50 -7.29 0.37 16.20
N PHE A 51 -8.61 0.36 15.99
CA PHE A 51 -9.19 0.64 14.67
C PHE A 51 -8.82 2.03 14.14
N GLY A 52 -8.84 3.06 15.00
CA GLY A 52 -8.45 4.42 14.62
C GLY A 52 -7.00 4.53 14.16
N GLN A 53 -6.06 3.92 14.89
CA GLN A 53 -4.64 3.88 14.53
C GLN A 53 -4.39 3.16 13.21
N ARG A 54 -5.14 2.09 12.94
CA ARG A 54 -5.09 1.38 11.65
C ARG A 54 -5.59 2.25 10.51
N LEU A 55 -6.70 2.96 10.69
CA LEU A 55 -7.20 3.91 9.70
C LEU A 55 -6.23 5.08 9.45
N THR A 56 -5.60 5.61 10.50
CA THR A 56 -4.59 6.65 10.35
C THR A 56 -3.38 6.13 9.58
N LEU A 57 -2.87 4.94 9.91
CA LEU A 57 -1.75 4.33 9.20
C LEU A 57 -2.12 4.01 7.74
N PHE A 58 -3.36 3.60 7.49
CA PHE A 58 -3.89 3.41 6.14
C PHE A 58 -3.84 4.72 5.35
N GLY A 59 -4.39 5.80 5.89
CA GLY A 59 -4.39 7.11 5.24
C GLY A 59 -2.99 7.66 4.98
N VAL A 60 -2.09 7.55 5.96
CA VAL A 60 -0.69 7.97 5.83
C VAL A 60 0.02 7.17 4.73
N ASN A 61 -0.14 5.85 4.69
CA ASN A 61 0.46 5.03 3.64
C ASN A 61 -0.18 5.25 2.26
N MET A 62 -1.48 5.56 2.21
CA MET A 62 -2.18 5.85 0.96
C MET A 62 -1.70 7.15 0.35
N ILE A 63 -1.48 8.20 1.15
CA ILE A 63 -0.86 9.45 0.70
C ILE A 63 0.62 9.23 0.38
N GLY A 64 1.34 8.48 1.23
CA GLY A 64 2.75 8.13 1.01
C GLY A 64 2.99 7.31 -0.27
N SER A 65 1.96 6.65 -0.78
CA SER A 65 2.05 5.88 -2.03
C SER A 65 2.34 6.75 -3.26
N PHE A 66 2.01 8.05 -3.22
CA PHE A 66 2.34 9.02 -4.28
C PHE A 66 3.83 9.39 -4.33
N VAL A 67 4.62 9.00 -3.33
CA VAL A 67 6.06 9.26 -3.29
C VAL A 67 6.87 7.98 -3.13
N ALA A 68 6.21 6.82 -3.08
CA ALA A 68 6.85 5.52 -2.87
C ALA A 68 7.16 4.82 -4.21
N PRO A 69 8.44 4.70 -4.63
CA PRO A 69 8.82 4.05 -5.89
C PRO A 69 8.27 2.61 -6.06
N PRO A 70 8.21 1.76 -5.01
CA PRO A 70 7.67 0.40 -5.15
C PRO A 70 6.20 0.35 -5.60
N VAL A 71 5.39 1.36 -5.30
CA VAL A 71 3.97 1.39 -5.69
C VAL A 71 3.84 1.58 -7.20
N TYR A 72 4.68 2.43 -7.80
CA TYR A 72 4.71 2.64 -9.25
C TYR A 72 5.10 1.38 -10.01
N ILE A 73 6.07 0.61 -9.51
CA ILE A 73 6.49 -0.66 -10.13
C ILE A 73 5.33 -1.66 -10.11
N LYS A 74 4.66 -1.82 -8.96
CA LYS A 74 3.49 -2.70 -8.86
C LYS A 74 2.34 -2.23 -9.76
N ALA A 75 2.11 -0.92 -9.84
CA ALA A 75 1.09 -0.34 -10.71
C ALA A 75 1.36 -0.64 -12.19
N LEU A 76 2.62 -0.57 -12.63
CA LEU A 76 3.01 -0.93 -13.99
C LEU A 76 2.69 -2.40 -14.31
N ILE A 77 3.03 -3.31 -13.39
CA ILE A 77 2.76 -4.75 -13.55
C ILE A 77 1.24 -4.99 -13.67
N ILE A 78 0.44 -4.38 -12.79
CA ILE A 78 -1.03 -4.49 -12.83
C ILE A 78 -1.59 -3.90 -14.13
N ALA A 79 -1.06 -2.77 -14.59
CA ALA A 79 -1.50 -2.14 -15.84
C ALA A 79 -1.21 -3.01 -17.07
N VAL A 80 -0.05 -3.68 -17.11
CA VAL A 80 0.28 -4.64 -18.20
C VAL A 80 -0.69 -5.83 -18.18
N ILE A 81 -0.99 -6.38 -17.01
CA ILE A 81 -1.95 -7.48 -16.87
C ILE A 81 -3.34 -7.05 -17.34
N LEU A 82 -3.82 -5.88 -16.89
CA LEU A 82 -5.12 -5.35 -17.31
C LEU A 82 -5.18 -5.09 -18.82
N PHE A 83 -4.09 -4.59 -19.40
CA PHE A 83 -4.01 -4.36 -20.84
C PHE A 83 -4.08 -5.67 -21.63
N LEU A 84 -3.44 -6.74 -21.16
CA LEU A 84 -3.51 -8.05 -21.82
C LEU A 84 -4.90 -8.70 -21.71
N ILE A 85 -5.63 -8.48 -20.62
CA ILE A 85 -6.98 -9.04 -20.42
C ILE A 85 -8.04 -8.27 -21.23
N LEU A 86 -7.88 -6.95 -21.37
CA LEU A 86 -8.85 -6.06 -22.03
C LEU A 86 -8.63 -5.93 -23.54
N LYS A 87 -7.63 -6.63 -24.09
CA LYS A 87 -7.32 -6.69 -25.52
C LYS A 87 -7.97 -7.92 -26.14
#